data_AF-U6DUC0-F1
#
_entry.id   AF-U6DUC0-F1
#
_cell.length_a   1.000
_cell.length_b   1.000
_cell.length_c   1.000
_cell.angle_alpha   90.00
_cell.angle_beta   90.00
_cell.angle_gamma   90.00
#
_symmetry.space_group_name_H-M   'P 1'
#
loop_
_entity.id
_entity.type
_entity.pdbx_description
1 polymer ?
#
loop_
_entity_poly.entity_id
_entity_poly.type
_entity_poly.pdbx_seq_one_letter_code
_entity_poly.pdbx_strand_id
1 'polypeptide(L)' 'PRRLGGVQYQAPAIDVQLSSELSDSLRTLKPEGNILRDRFKSFQKRNMIEPRERAKFKRKYKVKLVEKRAFREIQL' A
#
# COMPACT_ATOMS: atom_id res chain seq x y z
N PRO A 1 20.16 8.80 15.02
CA PRO A 1 18.97 8.03 15.51
C PRO A 1 19.10 6.57 15.05
N ARG A 2 18.74 5.61 15.91
CA ARG A 2 18.78 4.18 15.57
C ARG A 2 17.62 3.85 14.63
N ARG A 3 17.90 3.08 13.57
CA ARG A 3 16.90 2.66 12.58
C ARG A 3 16.15 1.44 13.13
N LEU A 4 14.82 1.45 12.98
CA LEU A 4 13.98 0.28 13.25
C LEU A 4 13.74 -0.45 11.93
N GLY A 5 14.16 -1.72 11.87
CA GLY A 5 14.03 -2.56 10.67
C GLY A 5 15.09 -2.29 9.59
N GLY A 6 15.02 -3.08 8.52
CA GLY A 6 15.97 -2.99 7.40
C GLY A 6 15.62 -1.90 6.37
N VAL A 7 14.37 -1.44 6.32
CA VAL A 7 13.90 -0.47 5.32
C VAL A 7 14.06 0.96 5.83
N GLN A 8 14.50 1.87 4.95
CA GLN A 8 14.62 3.28 5.29
C GLN A 8 13.26 3.97 5.31
N TYR A 9 13.10 4.94 6.21
CA TYR A 9 11.92 5.81 6.20
C TYR A 9 11.92 6.67 4.94
N GLN A 10 10.82 6.65 4.21
CA GLN A 10 10.55 7.56 3.09
C GLN A 10 9.50 8.59 3.51
N ALA A 11 9.84 9.86 3.38
CA ALA A 11 8.92 10.97 3.62
C ALA A 11 7.73 10.90 2.66
N PRO A 12 6.50 11.24 3.12
CA PRO A 12 5.36 11.35 2.23
C PRO A 12 5.57 12.50 1.23
N ALA A 13 4.94 12.38 0.05
CA ALA A 13 4.81 13.49 -0.87
C ALA A 13 3.92 14.59 -0.25
N ILE A 14 4.14 15.82 -0.67
CA ILE A 14 3.31 16.96 -0.25
C ILE A 14 2.04 16.93 -1.08
N ASP A 15 0.89 16.96 -0.41
CA ASP A 15 -0.40 17.11 -1.06
C ASP A 15 -0.58 18.59 -1.45
N VAL A 16 -0.68 18.86 -2.75
CA VAL A 16 -0.80 20.23 -3.31
C VAL A 16 -1.92 20.27 -4.33
N GLN A 17 -2.72 21.35 -4.27
CA GLN A 17 -3.75 21.62 -5.29
C GLN A 17 -3.14 22.34 -6.48
N LEU A 18 -3.61 21.98 -7.67
CA LEU A 18 -3.26 22.67 -8.90
C LEU A 18 -4.12 23.93 -9.05
N SER A 19 -3.63 24.91 -9.81
CA SER A 19 -4.34 26.18 -10.02
C SER A 19 -5.73 26.02 -10.63
N SER A 20 -5.94 24.98 -11.44
CA SER A 20 -7.24 24.66 -12.05
C SER A 20 -8.24 24.02 -11.08
N GLU A 21 -7.78 23.50 -9.95
CA GLU A 21 -8.59 22.80 -8.95
C GLU A 21 -8.84 23.66 -7.71
N LEU A 22 -8.24 24.85 -7.65
CA LEU A 22 -8.45 25.81 -6.59
C LEU A 22 -9.90 26.30 -6.60
N SER A 23 -10.60 26.06 -5.49
CA SER A 23 -11.96 26.52 -5.29
C SER A 23 -12.01 27.92 -4.68
N ASP A 24 -12.89 28.79 -5.17
CA ASP A 24 -13.12 30.12 -4.60
C ASP A 24 -13.81 30.08 -3.22
N SER A 25 -14.42 28.95 -2.83
CA SER A 25 -15.20 28.81 -1.60
C SER A 25 -14.87 27.54 -0.83
N LEU A 26 -14.75 27.65 0.50
CA LEU A 26 -14.50 26.52 1.40
C LEU A 26 -15.59 25.44 1.37
N ARG A 27 -16.81 25.77 0.92
CA ARG A 27 -17.90 24.79 0.79
C ARG A 27 -17.77 23.90 -0.43
N THR A 28 -17.10 24.39 -1.49
CA THR A 28 -16.85 23.65 -2.72
C THR A 28 -15.47 22.98 -2.73
N LEU A 29 -14.64 23.29 -1.73
CA LEU A 29 -13.33 22.70 -1.56
C LEU A 29 -13.44 21.19 -1.32
N LYS A 30 -12.78 20.40 -2.18
CA LYS A 30 -12.64 18.98 -1.97
C LYS A 30 -11.59 18.75 -0.87
N PRO A 31 -11.87 17.91 0.13
CA PRO A 31 -10.87 17.57 1.14
C PRO A 31 -9.73 16.79 0.48
N GLU A 32 -8.51 17.22 0.75
CA GLU A 32 -7.29 16.64 0.20
C GLU A 32 -6.61 15.70 1.20
N GLY A 33 -5.84 14.76 0.66
CA GLY A 33 -4.96 13.90 1.43
C GLY A 33 -5.69 12.79 2.19
N ASN A 34 -4.90 12.01 2.94
CA ASN A 34 -5.42 10.89 3.73
C ASN A 34 -4.82 10.91 5.14
N ILE A 35 -5.66 11.21 6.13
CA ILE A 35 -5.26 11.35 7.54
C ILE A 35 -4.61 10.07 8.06
N LEU A 36 -5.12 8.89 7.69
CA LEU A 36 -4.55 7.61 8.14
C LEU A 36 -3.12 7.43 7.63
N ARG A 37 -2.85 7.84 6.38
CA ARG A 37 -1.50 7.81 5.81
C ARG A 37 -0.57 8.78 6.53
N ASP A 38 -1.01 10.00 6.80
CA ASP A 38 -0.20 10.99 7.52
C ASP A 38 0.14 10.53 8.94
N ARG A 39 -0.85 10.03 9.69
CA ARG A 39 -0.63 9.47 11.03
C ARG A 39 0.33 8.28 11.00
N PHE A 40 0.17 7.37 10.05
CA PHE A 40 1.08 6.24 9.88
C PHE A 40 2.52 6.69 9.61
N LYS A 41 2.73 7.67 8.73
CA LYS A 41 4.05 8.24 8.42
C LYS A 41 4.64 9.00 9.61
N SER A 42 3.82 9.66 10.42
CA SER A 42 4.23 10.31 11.67
C SER A 42 4.70 9.30 12.73
N PHE A 43 4.02 8.16 12.87
CA PHE A 43 4.48 7.08 13.76
C PHE A 43 5.81 6.47 13.31
N GLN A 44 6.01 6.30 12.00
CA GLN A 44 7.30 5.86 11.45
C GLN A 44 8.42 6.88 11.71
N LYS A 45 8.16 8.17 11.48
CA LYS A 45 9.14 9.26 11.74
C LYS A 45 9.56 9.33 13.21
N ARG A 46 8.64 9.03 14.14
CA ARG A 46 8.90 8.97 15.59
C ARG A 46 9.55 7.67 16.06
N ASN A 47 9.87 6.74 15.16
CA ASN A 47 10.36 5.40 15.50
C ASN A 47 9.43 4.64 16.45
N MET A 48 8.10 4.83 16.34
CA MET A 48 7.11 4.00 17.05
C MET A 48 6.75 2.75 16.24
N ILE A 49 6.79 2.87 14.91
CA ILE A 49 6.50 1.80 13.96
C ILE A 49 7.67 1.71 12.99
N GLU A 50 8.13 0.50 12.67
CA GLU A 50 9.16 0.32 11.66
C GLU A 50 8.63 0.64 10.24
N PRO A 51 9.44 1.29 9.39
CA PRO A 51 9.20 1.28 7.96
C PRO A 51 9.23 -0.17 7.45
N ARG A 52 8.14 -0.62 6.81
CA ARG A 52 8.03 -1.95 6.23
C ARG A 52 7.30 -1.91 4.89
N GLU A 53 7.67 -2.83 4.00
CA GLU A 53 6.93 -3.08 2.78
C GLU A 53 5.86 -4.15 3.01
N ARG A 54 4.76 -4.08 2.26
CA ARG A 54 3.73 -5.12 2.32
C ARG A 54 4.31 -6.42 1.79
N ALA A 55 4.33 -7.45 2.64
CA ALA A 55 4.73 -8.79 2.23
C ALA A 55 3.86 -9.27 1.06
N LYS A 56 4.51 -9.66 -0.04
CA LYS A 56 3.85 -10.26 -1.19
C LYS A 56 3.71 -11.75 -0.93
N PHE A 57 2.49 -12.27 -0.95
CA PHE A 57 2.24 -13.70 -0.89
C PHE A 57 2.61 -14.33 -2.24
N LYS A 58 3.88 -14.70 -2.39
CA LYS A 58 4.37 -15.43 -3.55
C LYS A 58 4.80 -16.82 -3.10
N ARG A 59 4.30 -17.84 -3.79
CA ARG A 59 4.75 -19.22 -3.58
C ARG A 59 6.16 -19.36 -4.16
N LYS A 60 7.08 -19.95 -3.39
CA LYS A 60 8.44 -20.23 -3.86
C LYS A 60 8.43 -21.22 -5.03
N TYR A 61 7.52 -22.19 -5.01
CA TYR A 61 7.41 -23.25 -6.01
C TYR A 61 6.11 -23.16 -6.81
N LYS A 62 6.19 -23.57 -8.08
CA LYS A 62 5.01 -23.66 -8.97
C LYS A 62 4.09 -24.76 -8.45
N VAL A 63 2.80 -24.47 -8.35
CA VAL A 63 1.80 -25.50 -8.07
C VAL A 63 1.56 -26.32 -9.33
N LYS A 64 1.74 -27.64 -9.20
CA LYS A 64 1.38 -28.57 -10.27
C LYS A 64 -0.13 -28.75 -10.25
N LEU A 65 -0.80 -28.24 -11.27
CA LEU A 65 -2.21 -28.53 -11.50
C LEU A 65 -2.29 -29.91 -12.17
N VAL A 66 -3.10 -30.79 -11.59
CA VAL A 66 -3.34 -32.14 -12.09
C VAL A 66 -4.85 -32.32 -12.18
N GLU A 67 -5.33 -32.82 -13.30
CA GLU A 67 -6.74 -33.18 -13.47
C GLU A 67 -7.08 -34.34 -12.53
N LYS A 68 -8.22 -34.26 -11.85
CA LYS A 68 -8.69 -35.38 -11.01
C LYS A 68 -9.05 -36.56 -11.93
N ARG A 69 -8.73 -37.78 -11.48
CA ARG A 69 -8.93 -39.03 -12.27
C ARG A 69 -10.35 -39.17 -12.83
N ALA A 70 -11.37 -38.83 -12.03
CA ALA A 70 -12.78 -38.90 -12.43
C ALA A 70 -13.12 -38.09 -13.70
N PHE A 71 -12.39 -37.01 -13.99
CA PHE A 71 -12.62 -36.20 -15.20
C PHE A 71 -11.76 -36.65 -16.39
N ARG A 72 -10.77 -37.50 -16.17
CA ARG A 72 -9.92 -38.04 -17.23
C ARG A 72 -10.62 -39.17 -18.00
N GLU A 73 -11.50 -39.89 -17.33
CA GLU A 73 -12.22 -41.06 -17.87
C GLU A 73 -13.48 -40.66 -18.64
N ILE A 74 -13.99 -39.45 -18.42
CA ILE A 74 -15.13 -38.88 -19.15
C ILE A 74 -14.57 -38.17 -20.39
N GLN A 75 -14.27 -38.95 -21.42
CA GLN A 75 -13.89 -38.45 -22.74
C GLN A 75 -15.00 -38.88 -23.71
N LEU A 76 -15.68 -37.90 -24.33
CA LEU A 76 -16.74 -38.11 -25.31
C LEU A 76 -16.25 -38.87 -26.55
#